data_AF-N2BVY1-F1
#
_entry.id   AF-N2BVY1-F1
#
_cell.length_a   1.000
_cell.length_b   1.000
_cell.length_c   1.000
_cell.angle_alpha   90.00
_cell.angle_beta   90.00
_cell.angle_gamma   90.00
#
_symmetry.space_group_name_H-M   'P 1'
#
loop_
_entity.id
_entity.type
_entity.pdbx_description
1 polymer ?
#
loop_
_entity_poly.entity_id
_entity_poly.type
_entity_poly.pdbx_seq_one_letter_code
_entity_poly.pdbx_strand_id
1 'polypeptide(L)' 'MDSAADAMESQVRKQAAKMSDSQLLDRYNNAESDKVRAILEAELRKRGLL' A
#
# COMPACT_ATOMS: atom_id res chain seq x y z
N MET A 1 -15.65 12.61 -12.59
CA MET A 1 -16.04 12.25 -11.21
C MET A 1 -15.02 11.21 -10.73
N ASP A 2 -13.78 11.63 -10.44
CA ASP A 2 -12.66 10.72 -10.13
C ASP A 2 -11.97 11.04 -8.80
N SER A 3 -12.37 12.12 -8.13
CA SER A 3 -11.57 12.72 -7.06
C SER A 3 -11.57 11.95 -5.73
N ALA A 4 -12.57 11.10 -5.46
CA ALA A 4 -12.64 10.36 -4.20
C ALA A 4 -11.77 9.09 -4.20
N ALA A 5 -11.76 8.35 -5.31
CA ALA A 5 -10.97 7.13 -5.45
C ALA A 5 -9.46 7.42 -5.51
N ASP A 6 -9.08 8.52 -6.16
CA ASP A 6 -7.68 8.99 -6.23
C ASP A 6 -7.18 9.53 -4.90
N ALA A 7 -8.04 10.24 -4.15
CA ALA A 7 -7.71 10.73 -2.81
C ALA A 7 -7.46 9.58 -1.84
N MET A 8 -8.31 8.54 -1.87
CA MET A 8 -8.15 7.34 -1.05
C MET A 8 -6.85 6.61 -1.38
N GLU A 9 -6.55 6.44 -2.68
CA GLU A 9 -5.31 5.81 -3.12
C GLU A 9 -4.06 6.58 -2.68
N SER A 10 -4.08 7.91 -2.83
CA SER A 10 -2.99 8.79 -2.37
C SER A 10 -2.76 8.66 -0.87
N GLN A 11 -3.82 8.55 -0.08
CA GLN A 11 -3.72 8.36 1.36
C GLN A 11 -3.11 7.01 1.74
N VAL A 12 -3.53 5.91 1.09
CA VAL A 12 -2.96 4.58 1.33
C VAL A 12 -1.47 4.53 0.96
N ARG A 13 -1.09 5.11 -0.19
CA ARG A 13 0.32 5.23 -0.60
C ARG A 13 1.16 5.99 0.42
N LYS A 14 0.66 7.13 0.91
CA LYS A 14 1.34 7.94 1.94
C LYS A 14 1.49 7.20 3.27
N GLN A 15 0.51 6.36 3.63
CA GLN A 15 0.60 5.53 4.83
C GLN A 15 1.61 4.39 4.65
N ALA A 16 1.56 3.67 3.52
CA ALA A 16 2.48 2.58 3.18
C ALA A 16 3.94 3.05 3.25
N ALA A 17 4.26 4.20 2.66
CA ALA A 17 5.60 4.77 2.67
C ALA A 17 6.15 5.09 4.08
N LYS A 18 5.28 5.19 5.10
CA LYS A 18 5.67 5.49 6.49
C LYS A 18 5.68 4.26 7.40
N MET A 19 5.26 3.10 6.91
CA MET A 19 5.24 1.86 7.70
C MET A 19 6.65 1.29 7.85
N SER A 20 6.87 0.55 8.93
CA SER A 20 8.01 -0.37 9.01
C SER A 20 7.83 -1.53 8.03
N ASP A 21 8.93 -2.21 7.71
CA ASP A 21 8.92 -3.33 6.77
C ASP A 21 8.03 -4.48 7.25
N SER A 22 8.05 -4.77 8.55
CA SER A 22 7.17 -5.76 9.19
C SER A 22 5.69 -5.40 9.04
N GLN A 23 5.33 -4.14 9.33
CA GLN A 23 3.94 -3.66 9.18
C GLN A 23 3.48 -3.72 7.72
N LEU A 24 4.37 -3.40 6.78
CA LEU A 24 4.07 -3.39 5.36
C LEU A 24 3.82 -4.82 4.85
N LEU A 25 4.65 -5.79 5.26
CA LEU A 25 4.49 -7.21 4.96
C LEU A 25 3.21 -7.78 5.58
N ASP A 26 2.96 -7.53 6.86
CA ASP A 26 1.76 -7.99 7.55
C ASP A 26 0.50 -7.45 6.87
N ARG A 27 0.49 -6.17 6.53
CA ARG A 27 -0.68 -5.54 5.88
C ARG A 27 -0.85 -6.03 4.44
N TYR A 28 0.23 -6.31 3.72
CA TYR A 28 0.17 -6.90 2.38
C TYR A 28 -0.43 -8.31 2.41
N ASN A 29 0.02 -9.15 3.34
CA ASN A 29 -0.47 -10.52 3.51
C ASN A 29 -1.95 -10.58 3.90
N ASN A 30 -2.44 -9.58 4.65
CA ASN A 30 -3.82 -9.50 5.11
C ASN A 30 -4.71 -8.55 4.27
N ALA A 31 -4.20 -7.98 3.16
CA ALA A 31 -4.98 -7.06 2.35
C ALA A 31 -6.08 -7.80 1.58
N GLU A 32 -7.34 -7.48 1.86
CA GLU A 32 -8.52 -8.02 1.15
C GLU A 32 -8.85 -7.27 -0.15
N SER A 33 -8.42 -6.00 -0.26
CA SER A 33 -8.62 -5.19 -1.46
C SER A 33 -7.43 -5.30 -2.40
N ASP A 34 -7.66 -5.72 -3.64
CA ASP A 34 -6.63 -5.80 -4.69
C ASP A 34 -5.93 -4.46 -4.91
N LYS A 35 -6.69 -3.35 -4.83
CA LYS A 35 -6.15 -1.99 -4.97
C LYS A 35 -5.18 -1.66 -3.83
N VAL A 36 -5.54 -2.01 -2.59
CA VAL A 36 -4.66 -1.80 -1.42
C VAL A 36 -3.45 -2.72 -1.50
N ARG A 37 -3.64 -3.98 -1.89
CA ARG A 37 -2.57 -4.96 -2.06
C ARG A 37 -1.53 -4.47 -3.07
N ALA A 38 -1.95 -3.97 -4.23
CA ALA A 38 -1.04 -3.43 -5.25
C ALA A 38 -0.22 -2.23 -4.76
N ILE A 39 -0.81 -1.35 -3.94
CA ILE A 39 -0.10 -0.21 -3.35
C ILE A 39 0.98 -0.68 -2.37
N LEU A 40 0.66 -1.66 -1.52
CA LEU A 40 1.60 -2.23 -0.55
C LEU A 40 2.72 -3.02 -1.25
N GLU A 41 2.38 -3.79 -2.28
CA GLU A 41 3.33 -4.54 -3.11
C GLU A 41 4.35 -3.62 -3.78
N ALA A 42 3.89 -2.50 -4.34
CA ALA A 42 4.76 -1.52 -4.96
C ALA A 42 5.77 -0.93 -3.97
N GLU A 43 5.34 -0.67 -2.74
CA GLU A 43 6.22 -0.17 -1.68
C GLU A 43 7.20 -1.24 -1.19
N LEU A 44 6.76 -2.51 -1.08
CA LEU A 44 7.64 -3.65 -0.74
C LEU A 44 8.74 -3.86 -1.80
N ARG A 45 8.39 -3.83 -3.09
CA ARG A 45 9.36 -3.93 -4.19
C ARG A 45 10.36 -2.77 -4.18
N LYS A 46 9.88 -1.55 -3.93
CA LYS A 46 10.74 -0.36 -3.82
C LYS A 46 11.79 -0.50 -2.71
N ARG A 47 11.47 -1.25 -1.65
CA ARG A 47 12.36 -1.55 -0.53
C ARG A 47 13.19 -2.83 -0.71
N GLY A 48 12.99 -3.58 -1.81
CA GLY A 48 13.71 -4.83 -2.07
C GLY A 48 13.25 -6.01 -1.21
N LEU A 49 11.99 -5.99 -0.75
CA LEU A 49 11.40 -7.02 0.12
C LEU A 49 10.58 -8.08 -0.66
N LEU A 50 10.43 -7.90 -1.98
CA LEU A 50 9.74 -8.77 -2.93
C LEU A 50 10.45 -8.78 -4.29
#